data_AF-A0AAI8SZ20-F1
#
_entry.id   AF-A0AAI8SZ20-F1
#
_cell.length_a   1.000
_cell.length_b   1.000
_cell.length_c   1.000
_cell.angle_alpha   90.00
_cell.angle_beta   90.00
_cell.angle_gamma   90.00
#
_symmetry.space_group_name_H-M   'P 1'
#
loop_
_entity.id
_entity.type
_entity.pdbx_description
1 polymer ?
#
loop_
_entity_poly.entity_id
_entity_poly.type
_entity_poly.pdbx_seq_one_letter_code
_entity_poly.pdbx_strand_id
1 'polypeptide(L)'
;MANMGRFELGQYACLRVGETSHLARCEVNLDILSWNEVLDHCPGGTAPKPVAATSVCRANGKFIPGGGFACLVVPGSTHLARCDTVLNAPSWTKVQEGCPGAPLPEATPDAQVHPGLKNLLSGPRRLFERLRDAL
;
A
#
# COMPACT_ATOMS: atom_id res chain seq x y z
N MET A 1 14.01 -8.21 -14.81
CA MET A 1 12.68 -8.85 -14.91
C MET A 1 12.29 -9.39 -13.55
N ALA A 2 11.07 -9.12 -13.08
CA ALA A 2 10.59 -9.73 -11.84
C ALA A 2 10.25 -11.20 -12.10
N ASN A 3 10.71 -12.11 -11.22
CA ASN A 3 10.39 -13.52 -11.38
C ASN A 3 8.87 -13.71 -11.21
N MET A 4 8.19 -14.05 -12.31
CA MET A 4 6.76 -14.35 -12.32
C MET A 4 6.50 -15.50 -11.33
N GLY A 5 5.62 -15.25 -10.34
CA GLY A 5 5.17 -16.24 -9.36
C GLY A 5 5.76 -16.12 -7.94
N ARG A 6 6.72 -15.21 -7.69
CA ARG A 6 7.22 -14.95 -6.32
C ARG A 6 6.77 -13.61 -5.73
N PHE A 7 6.40 -12.65 -6.57
CA PHE A 7 6.07 -11.29 -6.14
C PHE A 7 4.80 -10.81 -6.82
N GLU A 8 3.93 -10.22 -6.01
CA GLU A 8 2.67 -9.61 -6.45
C GLU A 8 2.91 -8.18 -6.97
N LEU A 9 2.02 -7.68 -7.83
CA LEU A 9 2.04 -6.28 -8.23
C LEU A 9 1.96 -5.35 -7.00
N GLY A 10 2.80 -4.32 -6.98
CA GLY A 10 2.93 -3.40 -5.87
C GLY A 10 3.72 -3.93 -4.68
N GLN A 11 4.21 -5.18 -4.72
CA GLN A 11 5.08 -5.71 -3.68
C GLN A 11 6.48 -5.12 -3.81
N TYR A 12 7.08 -4.81 -2.66
CA TYR A 12 8.44 -4.30 -2.56
C TYR A 12 9.40 -5.42 -2.16
N ALA A 13 10.60 -5.41 -2.72
CA ALA A 13 11.64 -6.37 -2.41
C ALA A 13 13.02 -5.72 -2.49
N CYS A 14 13.91 -6.19 -1.61
CA CYS A 14 15.33 -5.90 -1.70
C CYS A 14 15.97 -6.81 -2.74
N LEU A 15 16.52 -6.23 -3.79
CA LEU A 15 17.20 -6.94 -4.87
C LEU A 15 18.71 -6.78 -4.69
N ARG A 16 19.46 -7.87 -4.89
CA ARG A 16 20.92 -7.85 -4.87
C ARG A 16 21.44 -7.94 -6.30
N VAL A 17 22.32 -7.01 -6.68
CA VAL A 17 23.00 -6.98 -7.97
C VAL A 17 24.50 -6.83 -7.70
N GLY A 18 25.24 -7.92 -7.81
CA GLY A 18 26.64 -7.96 -7.40
C GLY A 18 26.79 -7.70 -5.89
N GLU A 19 27.56 -6.66 -5.54
CA GLU A 19 27.79 -6.25 -4.15
C GLU A 19 26.77 -5.22 -3.64
N THR A 20 25.98 -4.61 -4.53
CA THR A 20 24.98 -3.62 -4.14
C THR A 20 23.62 -4.28 -3.94
N SER A 21 22.80 -3.65 -3.10
CA SER A 21 21.40 -4.05 -2.94
C SER A 21 20.51 -2.83 -2.88
N HIS A 22 19.48 -2.80 -3.71
CA HIS A 22 18.54 -1.69 -3.83
C HIS A 22 17.11 -2.17 -3.52
N LEU A 23 16.27 -1.26 -3.06
CA LEU A 23 14.85 -1.52 -2.87
C LEU A 23 14.12 -1.30 -4.19
N ALA A 24 13.32 -2.27 -4.62
CA ALA A 24 12.51 -2.16 -5.82
C ALA A 24 11.06 -2.54 -5.56
N ARG A 25 10.17 -2.03 -6.40
CA ARG A 25 8.75 -2.36 -6.44
C ARG A 25 8.42 -3.16 -7.70
N CYS A 26 7.62 -4.21 -7.55
CA CYS A 26 7.10 -4.99 -8.66
C CYS A 26 5.99 -4.20 -9.37
N GLU A 27 6.20 -3.85 -10.63
CA GLU A 27 5.31 -3.05 -11.46
C GLU A 27 5.14 -3.68 -12.86
N VAL A 28 4.16 -3.19 -13.63
CA VAL A 28 4.04 -3.55 -15.06
C VAL A 28 4.80 -2.51 -15.88
N ASN A 29 5.69 -2.97 -16.75
CA ASN A 29 6.35 -2.15 -17.75
C ASN A 29 6.27 -2.87 -19.10
N LEU A 30 5.64 -2.23 -20.09
CA LEU A 30 5.39 -2.80 -21.44
C LEU A 30 4.76 -4.20 -21.37
N ASP A 31 3.65 -4.33 -20.62
CA ASP A 31 2.88 -5.57 -20.41
C ASP A 31 3.65 -6.71 -19.71
N ILE A 32 4.83 -6.42 -19.13
CA ILE A 32 5.68 -7.39 -18.45
C ILE A 32 5.89 -6.97 -17.00
N LEU A 33 5.92 -7.96 -16.09
CA LEU A 33 6.32 -7.74 -14.70
C LEU A 33 7.80 -7.35 -14.60
N SER A 34 8.05 -6.13 -14.16
CA SER A 34 9.37 -5.54 -14.03
C SER A 34 9.61 -4.96 -12.63
N TRP A 35 10.88 -4.71 -12.34
CA TRP A 35 11.30 -4.05 -11.11
C TRP A 35 11.50 -2.56 -11.38
N ASN A 36 10.78 -1.73 -10.65
CA ASN A 36 11.02 -0.30 -10.60
C ASN A 36 11.88 0.00 -9.37
N GLU A 37 13.03 0.65 -9.57
CA GLU A 37 13.91 1.01 -8.46
C GLU A 37 13.28 2.11 -7.61
N VAL A 38 13.29 1.91 -6.30
CA VAL A 38 12.68 2.80 -5.31
C VAL A 38 13.74 3.53 -4.50
N LEU A 39 14.74 2.78 -4.01
CA LEU A 39 15.90 3.32 -3.30
C LEU A 39 17.15 2.60 -3.79
N ASP A 40 18.25 3.33 -3.91
CA ASP A 40 19.58 2.84 -4.30
C ASP A 40 20.20 1.85 -3.30
N HIS A 41 19.67 1.84 -2.07
CA HIS A 41 20.07 0.95 -1.00
C HIS A 41 18.86 0.23 -0.36
N CYS A 42 19.14 -0.82 0.39
CA CYS A 42 18.15 -1.54 1.18
C CYS A 42 18.05 -0.98 2.61
N PRO A 43 16.91 -0.38 3.01
CA PRO A 43 16.73 0.20 4.33
C PRO A 43 16.78 -0.89 5.42
N GLY A 44 17.46 -0.62 6.53
CA GLY A 44 17.59 -1.53 7.68
C GLY A 44 18.78 -2.50 7.60
N GLY A 45 19.78 -2.18 6.77
CA GLY A 45 21.11 -2.80 6.75
C GLY A 45 21.17 -4.23 6.21
N THR A 46 22.38 -4.78 6.11
CA THR A 46 22.62 -6.22 5.89
C THR A 46 21.86 -6.95 6.97
N ALA A 47 20.84 -7.71 6.57
CA ALA A 47 19.92 -8.40 7.47
C ALA A 47 20.63 -8.87 8.74
N PRO A 48 20.19 -8.46 9.95
CA PRO A 48 20.64 -9.12 11.14
C PRO A 48 20.38 -10.60 10.93
N LYS A 49 21.42 -11.41 11.13
CA LYS A 49 21.36 -12.88 11.27
C LYS A 49 20.00 -13.23 11.89
N PRO A 50 19.24 -14.20 11.33
CA PRO A 50 17.92 -14.53 11.83
C PRO A 50 18.04 -14.96 13.30
N VAL A 51 17.93 -14.00 14.22
CA VAL A 51 17.31 -14.26 15.50
C VAL A 51 15.87 -14.49 15.12
N ALA A 52 15.35 -15.66 15.48
CA ALA A 52 14.01 -16.12 15.18
C ALA A 52 12.94 -15.22 15.83
N ALA A 53 12.87 -13.96 15.41
CA ALA A 53 11.73 -13.11 15.60
C ALA A 53 10.84 -13.37 14.40
N THR A 54 9.82 -14.20 14.62
CA THR A 54 8.68 -14.37 13.72
C THR A 54 7.81 -13.10 13.72
N SER A 55 8.43 -11.92 13.68
CA SER A 55 7.71 -10.65 13.65
C SER A 55 6.96 -10.60 12.34
N VAL A 56 5.64 -10.67 12.42
CA VAL A 56 4.74 -10.55 11.28
C VAL A 56 3.90 -9.31 11.51
N CYS A 57 4.05 -8.33 10.63
CA CYS A 57 3.26 -7.12 10.65
C CYS A 57 2.01 -7.32 9.78
N ARG A 58 0.97 -6.50 10.01
CA ARG A 58 -0.24 -6.52 9.21
C ARG A 58 -0.39 -5.21 8.44
N ALA A 59 -0.60 -5.30 7.14
CA ALA A 59 -0.86 -4.16 6.26
C ALA A 59 -1.80 -4.57 5.14
N ASN A 60 -2.79 -3.72 4.82
CA ASN A 60 -3.71 -3.92 3.68
C ASN A 60 -4.36 -5.32 3.68
N GLY A 61 -4.72 -5.84 4.85
CA GLY A 61 -5.30 -7.17 5.02
C GLY A 61 -4.31 -8.35 4.89
N LYS A 62 -3.03 -8.10 4.60
CA LYS A 62 -1.98 -9.12 4.43
C LYS A 62 -1.04 -9.18 5.64
N PHE A 63 -0.46 -10.35 5.85
CA PHE A 63 0.62 -10.60 6.80
C PHE A 63 1.97 -10.43 6.10
N ILE A 64 2.82 -9.57 6.64
CA ILE A 64 4.12 -9.22 6.08
C ILE A 64 5.21 -9.71 7.03
N PRO A 65 6.12 -10.59 6.60
CA PRO A 65 7.19 -11.09 7.46
C PRO A 65 8.19 -9.97 7.79
N GLY A 66 8.97 -10.17 8.86
CA GLY A 66 10.06 -9.29 9.23
C GLY A 66 11.04 -9.06 8.08
N GLY A 67 11.47 -7.81 7.92
CA GLY A 67 12.22 -7.33 6.75
C GLY A 67 11.38 -7.07 5.50
N GLY A 68 10.10 -7.44 5.49
CA GLY A 68 9.16 -7.10 4.43
C GLY A 68 8.74 -5.64 4.47
N PHE A 69 8.23 -5.14 3.33
CA PHE A 69 7.87 -3.73 3.17
C PHE A 69 6.41 -3.60 2.74
N ALA A 70 5.75 -2.54 3.21
CA ALA A 70 4.39 -2.22 2.81
C ALA A 70 4.18 -0.71 2.73
N CYS A 71 3.31 -0.32 1.82
CA CYS A 71 2.75 1.02 1.81
C CYS A 71 1.65 1.11 2.87
N LEU A 72 1.82 1.98 3.86
CA LEU A 72 0.85 2.22 4.91
C LEU A 72 0.08 3.49 4.62
N VAL A 73 -1.25 3.37 4.65
CA VAL A 73 -2.17 4.51 4.58
C VAL A 73 -2.68 4.76 6.00
N VAL A 74 -2.33 5.91 6.54
CA VAL A 74 -2.85 6.40 7.83
C VAL A 74 -3.64 7.69 7.57
N PRO A 75 -4.56 8.11 8.44
CA PRO A 75 -5.30 9.35 8.23
C PRO A 75 -4.36 10.53 7.96
N GLY A 76 -4.51 11.15 6.79
CA GLY A 76 -3.73 12.31 6.37
C GLY A 76 -2.32 12.03 5.83
N SER A 77 -1.83 10.78 5.81
CA SER A 77 -0.54 10.49 5.17
C SER A 77 -0.40 9.06 4.67
N THR A 78 0.43 8.90 3.64
CA THR A 78 0.80 7.60 3.08
C THR A 78 2.31 7.51 3.10
N HIS A 79 2.87 6.41 3.60
CA HIS A 79 4.32 6.24 3.69
C HIS A 79 4.73 4.77 3.51
N LEU A 80 5.92 4.57 2.94
CA LEU A 80 6.55 3.27 2.86
C LEU A 80 7.13 2.90 4.21
N ALA A 81 6.85 1.70 4.69
CA ALA A 81 7.36 1.18 5.95
C ALA A 81 7.92 -0.23 5.81
N ARG A 82 8.91 -0.56 6.65
CA ARG A 82 9.50 -1.87 6.81
C ARG A 82 8.97 -2.53 8.08
N CYS A 83 8.64 -3.81 8.00
CA CYS A 83 8.26 -4.60 9.16
C CYS A 83 9.53 -5.00 9.91
N ASP A 84 9.69 -4.51 11.12
CA ASP A 84 10.82 -4.81 11.99
C ASP A 84 10.34 -5.33 13.35
N THR A 85 11.29 -5.68 14.20
CA THR A 85 11.03 -5.97 15.61
C THR A 85 11.56 -4.81 16.45
N VAL A 86 10.66 -4.14 17.17
CA VAL A 86 11.02 -3.08 18.13
C VAL A 86 10.57 -3.55 19.50
N LEU A 87 11.50 -3.60 20.47
CA LEU A 87 11.23 -4.09 21.83
C LEU A 87 10.55 -5.47 21.87
N ASN A 88 11.02 -6.41 21.04
CA ASN A 88 10.46 -7.77 20.89
C ASN A 88 9.01 -7.83 20.35
N ALA A 89 8.46 -6.73 19.86
CA ALA A 89 7.16 -6.67 19.20
C ALA A 89 7.29 -6.36 17.70
N PRO A 90 6.42 -6.92 16.83
CA PRO A 90 6.36 -6.51 15.44
C PRO A 90 5.94 -5.03 15.35
N SER A 91 6.73 -4.22 14.67
CA SER A 91 6.48 -2.79 14.52
C SER A 91 6.81 -2.32 13.11
N TRP A 92 6.09 -1.30 12.66
CA TRP A 92 6.37 -0.63 11.39
C TRP A 92 7.41 0.47 11.57
N THR A 93 8.51 0.38 10.84
CA THR A 93 9.53 1.42 10.75
C THR A 93 9.32 2.20 9.47
N LYS A 94 9.09 3.51 9.57
CA LYS A 94 8.95 4.38 8.40
C LYS A 94 10.27 4.45 7.62
N VAL A 95 10.19 4.23 6.30
CA VAL A 95 11.33 4.25 5.37
C VAL A 95 11.39 5.56 4.62
N GLN A 96 10.27 6.00 4.05
CA GLN A 96 10.19 7.28 3.32
C GLN A 96 8.77 7.82 3.35
N GLU A 97 8.63 9.13 3.12
CA GLU A 97 7.33 9.73 2.82
C GLU A 97 6.81 9.26 1.47
N GLY A 98 5.49 9.14 1.35
CA GLY A 98 4.84 8.67 0.15
C GLY A 98 5.09 7.18 -0.13
N CYS A 99 4.43 6.68 -1.16
CA CYS A 99 4.66 5.34 -1.68
C CYS A 99 5.04 5.43 -3.16
N PRO A 100 6.29 5.14 -3.51
CA PRO A 100 6.76 5.25 -4.89
C PRO A 100 6.07 4.20 -5.77
N GLY A 101 5.65 4.62 -6.96
CA GLY A 101 4.90 3.79 -7.90
C GLY A 101 3.46 3.50 -7.47
N ALA A 102 2.96 4.06 -6.36
CA ALA A 102 1.51 4.10 -6.18
C ALA A 102 1.00 5.00 -7.31
N PRO A 103 -0.06 4.63 -8.04
CA PRO A 103 -0.88 5.67 -8.61
C PRO A 103 -1.09 6.63 -7.44
N LEU A 104 -0.69 7.90 -7.59
CA LEU A 104 -1.28 8.91 -6.74
C LEU A 104 -2.78 8.56 -6.80
N PRO A 105 -3.50 8.42 -5.67
CA PRO A 105 -4.91 8.69 -5.78
C PRO A 105 -4.93 10.03 -6.47
N GLU A 106 -5.37 10.05 -7.73
CA GLU A 106 -5.64 11.28 -8.42
C GLU A 106 -6.47 12.02 -7.40
N ALA A 107 -5.86 13.04 -6.78
CA ALA A 107 -6.60 13.95 -5.96
C ALA A 107 -7.47 14.58 -7.01
N THR A 108 -8.63 13.98 -7.26
CA THR A 108 -9.73 14.61 -7.94
C THR A 108 -9.81 15.94 -7.21
N PRO A 109 -9.47 17.05 -7.88
CA PRO A 109 -9.75 18.34 -7.31
C PRO A 109 -11.22 18.28 -6.94
N ASP A 110 -11.50 18.63 -5.70
CA ASP A 110 -12.81 18.70 -5.08
C ASP A 110 -13.93 19.02 -6.11
N ALA A 111 -15.03 18.27 -6.02
CA ALA A 111 -16.31 18.58 -6.64
C ALA A 111 -16.42 18.56 -8.18
N GLN A 112 -16.62 17.37 -8.75
CA GLN A 112 -17.74 17.19 -9.68
C GLN A 112 -18.71 16.17 -9.13
N VAL A 113 -19.55 16.64 -8.21
CA VAL A 113 -20.89 16.07 -8.01
C VAL A 113 -21.58 16.07 -9.36
N HIS A 114 -21.58 14.92 -10.04
CA HIS A 114 -22.40 14.71 -11.23
C HIS A 114 -23.84 15.16 -10.88
N PRO A 115 -24.44 16.14 -11.61
CA PRO A 115 -25.76 16.63 -11.25
C PRO A 115 -26.85 15.55 -11.30
N GLY A 116 -26.58 14.39 -11.92
CA GLY A 116 -27.53 13.29 -12.09
C GLY A 116 -27.73 12.35 -10.89
N LEU A 117 -26.78 12.22 -9.95
CA LEU A 117 -26.91 11.19 -8.89
C LEU A 117 -27.81 11.63 -7.72
N LYS A 118 -27.94 12.94 -7.50
CA LYS A 118 -28.82 13.52 -6.47
C LYS A 118 -30.32 13.34 -6.76
N ASN A 119 -30.69 13.09 -8.02
CA ASN A 119 -32.09 12.87 -8.40
C ASN A 119 -32.57 11.42 -8.16
N LEU A 120 -31.67 10.43 -8.20
CA LEU A 120 -32.02 9.01 -8.02
C LEU A 120 -32.35 8.62 -6.57
N LEU A 121 -31.86 9.39 -5.59
CA LEU A 121 -32.17 9.19 -4.16
C LEU A 121 -33.38 9.99 -3.67
N SER A 122 -34.01 10.79 -4.54
CA SER A 122 -35.16 11.64 -4.19
C SER A 122 -36.50 10.90 -4.28
N GLY A 123 -36.57 9.86 -5.13
CA GLY A 123 -37.79 9.06 -5.35
C GLY A 123 -38.30 8.32 -4.10
N PRO A 124 -37.46 7.52 -3.41
CA PRO A 124 -37.93 6.72 -2.28
C PRO A 124 -38.32 7.60 -1.07
N ARG A 125 -37.61 8.72 -0.86
CA ARG A 125 -37.86 9.61 0.29
C ARG A 125 -39.22 10.30 0.24
N ARG A 126 -39.70 10.70 -0.95
CA ARG A 126 -41.03 11.33 -1.09
C ARG A 126 -42.18 10.36 -0.86
N LEU A 127 -41.98 9.07 -1.14
CA LEU A 127 -43.00 8.04 -0.96
C LEU A 127 -43.15 7.67 0.53
N PHE A 128 -42.02 7.63 1.27
CA PHE A 128 -42.01 7.45 2.72
C PHE A 128 -42.63 8.64 3.49
N GLU A 129 -42.43 9.88 3.05
CA GLU A 129 -43.07 11.06 3.67
C GLU A 129 -44.59 11.03 3.45
N ARG A 130 -45.07 10.72 2.24
CA ARG A 130 -46.51 10.62 1.95
C ARG A 130 -47.21 9.48 2.69
N LEU A 131 -46.53 8.36 2.94
CA LEU A 131 -47.05 7.26 3.75
C LEU A 131 -47.15 7.63 5.24
N ARG A 132 -46.30 8.54 5.72
CA ARG A 132 -46.30 9.01 7.09
C ARG A 132 -47.45 9.98 7.37
N ASP A 133 -47.83 10.81 6.39
CA ASP A 133 -48.95 11.77 6.50
C ASP A 133 -50.35 11.12 6.30
N ALA A 134 -50.41 9.82 5.97
CA ALA A 134 -51.64 9.07 5.71
C ALA A 134 -52.06 8.12 6.85
N LEU A 135 -51.36 8.18 8.00
CA LEU A 135 -51.67 7.49 9.26
C LEU A 135 -52.06 8.51 10.33
#